data_AF-A0A1A0FB75-F1
#
_entry.id   AF-A0A1A0FB75-F1
#
_cell.length_a   1.000
_cell.length_b   1.000
_cell.length_c   1.000
_cell.angle_alpha   90.00
_cell.angle_beta   90.00
_cell.angle_gamma   90.00
#
_symmetry.space_group_name_H-M   'P 1'
#
loop_
_entity.id
_entity.type
_entity.pdbx_description
1 polymer ?
#
loop_
_entity_poly.entity_id
_entity_poly.type
_entity_poly.pdbx_seq_one_letter_code
_entity_poly.pdbx_strand_id
1 'polypeptide(L)'
;MFSSRLLNQMGNRLEAIVYQTLANDERVNLRDSGFLPSTLETVANMLVEDLEAFVQRDPAARGCSELILDASSSFRAVMHYRLAHQFWHLRAEPASSLDLVALKLSSQGKLNSGIDIHPGARIGSRFVLDHAYGTVIGETCRIGDDAYILGGVTLGSLGIANNPQGQRHPTLGNNVEVGAFARVLGPIEVGNNVFISPNCVVTKDIPDNTRVLIVNQIQLEKPEQSKLHSAPRFIGSYVDGNRFVVLCHGFRDLRASLLDKNYQLIVSTAVSPSPSDSKRYDIQFPLTHLKALDPLRGQFHVSLSDSSLSLTLLNPEGLSEFIARIRRACHAFPGESIP
;
A
#
# COMPACT_ATOMS: atom_id res chain seq x y z
N MET A 1 -0.20 21.68 23.68
CA MET A 1 -1.36 21.60 24.59
C MET A 1 -2.58 21.61 23.69
N PHE A 2 -3.28 20.48 23.58
CA PHE A 2 -4.45 20.37 22.70
C PHE A 2 -5.55 21.35 23.12
N SER A 3 -6.38 21.78 22.17
CA SER A 3 -7.56 22.57 22.54
C SER A 3 -8.44 21.72 23.45
N SER A 4 -8.76 22.23 24.65
CA SER A 4 -9.64 21.56 25.62
C SER A 4 -10.97 21.12 25.00
N ARG A 5 -11.44 21.85 23.97
CA ARG A 5 -12.61 21.50 23.17
C ARG A 5 -12.46 20.16 22.44
N LEU A 6 -11.31 19.92 21.80
CA LEU A 6 -11.09 18.72 20.99
C LEU A 6 -10.98 17.47 21.87
N LEU A 7 -10.28 17.57 23.00
CA LEU A 7 -10.21 16.51 24.00
C LEU A 7 -11.61 16.14 24.54
N ASN A 8 -12.44 17.13 24.85
CA ASN A 8 -13.82 16.90 25.29
C ASN A 8 -14.66 16.24 24.20
N GLN A 9 -14.53 16.67 22.93
CA GLN A 9 -15.22 16.03 21.81
C GLN A 9 -14.78 14.57 21.65
N MET A 10 -13.48 14.28 21.75
CA MET A 10 -12.94 12.92 21.67
C MET A 10 -13.46 12.04 22.81
N GLY A 11 -13.44 12.55 24.05
CA GLY A 11 -13.99 11.86 25.22
C GLY A 11 -15.46 11.47 25.03
N ASN A 12 -16.30 12.41 24.58
CA ASN A 12 -17.71 12.14 24.30
C ASN A 12 -17.90 11.06 23.21
N ARG A 13 -17.03 11.01 22.19
CA ARG A 13 -17.08 9.98 21.14
C ARG A 13 -16.71 8.60 21.69
N LEU A 14 -15.69 8.53 22.55
CA LEU A 14 -15.27 7.29 23.19
C LEU A 14 -16.34 6.76 24.15
N GLU A 15 -16.95 7.64 24.96
CA GLU A 15 -18.09 7.26 25.81
C GLU A 15 -19.23 6.69 24.97
N ALA A 16 -19.59 7.36 23.87
CA ALA A 16 -20.64 6.86 22.98
C ALA A 16 -20.33 5.46 22.42
N ILE A 17 -19.07 5.18 22.04
CA ILE A 17 -18.63 3.85 21.59
C ILE A 17 -18.86 2.81 22.70
N VAL A 18 -18.45 3.11 23.93
CA VAL A 18 -18.64 2.23 25.10
C VAL A 18 -20.13 1.95 25.33
N TYR A 19 -20.96 3.00 25.33
CA TYR A 19 -22.40 2.90 25.53
C TYR A 19 -23.12 2.09 24.45
N GLN A 20 -22.70 2.24 23.19
CA GLN A 20 -23.32 1.52 22.07
C GLN A 20 -22.88 0.06 21.99
N THR A 21 -21.67 -0.27 22.48
CA THR A 21 -21.07 -1.59 22.28
C THR A 21 -21.27 -2.54 23.47
N LEU A 22 -21.17 -2.02 24.70
CA LEU A 22 -21.15 -2.84 25.91
C LEU A 22 -22.51 -2.91 26.59
N ALA A 23 -22.81 -4.05 27.22
CA ALA A 23 -24.02 -4.24 28.02
C ALA A 23 -23.99 -3.39 29.31
N ASN A 24 -25.15 -3.20 29.93
CA ASN A 24 -25.27 -2.27 31.05
C ASN A 24 -24.43 -2.68 32.27
N ASP A 25 -24.46 -3.96 32.61
CA ASP A 25 -23.65 -4.56 33.67
C ASP A 25 -22.14 -4.44 33.39
N GLU A 26 -21.71 -4.66 32.14
CA GLU A 26 -20.31 -4.47 31.73
C GLU A 26 -19.85 -3.02 31.96
N ARG A 27 -20.68 -2.03 31.59
CA ARG A 27 -20.37 -0.61 31.79
C ARG A 27 -20.31 -0.21 33.25
N VAL A 28 -21.24 -0.68 34.07
CA VAL A 28 -21.26 -0.41 35.52
C VAL A 28 -20.00 -0.98 36.17
N ASN A 29 -19.65 -2.23 35.87
CA ASN A 29 -18.44 -2.88 36.41
C ASN A 29 -17.15 -2.13 36.02
N LEU A 30 -17.03 -1.69 34.76
CA LEU A 30 -15.86 -0.93 34.29
C LEU A 30 -15.77 0.47 34.90
N ARG A 31 -16.91 1.09 35.21
CA ARG A 31 -16.97 2.40 35.87
C ARG A 31 -16.62 2.29 37.35
N ASP A 32 -17.21 1.34 38.06
CA ASP A 32 -17.04 1.18 39.51
C ASP A 32 -15.62 0.75 39.89
N SER A 33 -14.94 0.05 38.98
CA SER A 33 -13.52 -0.29 39.11
C SER A 33 -12.56 0.88 38.85
N GLY A 34 -13.05 2.04 38.39
CA GLY A 34 -12.24 3.23 38.09
C GLY A 34 -11.39 3.12 36.82
N PHE A 35 -11.44 1.98 36.12
CA PHE A 35 -10.69 1.77 34.88
C PHE A 35 -11.23 2.62 33.73
N LEU A 36 -12.55 2.82 33.65
CA LEU A 36 -13.15 3.48 32.49
C LEU A 36 -12.73 4.96 32.36
N PRO A 37 -12.84 5.84 33.39
CA PRO A 37 -12.50 7.26 33.22
C PRO A 37 -11.03 7.49 32.83
N SER A 38 -10.10 6.81 33.51
CA SER A 38 -8.65 6.93 33.25
C SER A 38 -8.26 6.40 31.87
N THR A 39 -8.90 5.32 31.44
CA THR A 39 -8.71 4.76 30.09
C THR A 39 -9.19 5.75 29.02
N LEU A 40 -10.37 6.33 29.18
CA LEU A 40 -10.94 7.29 28.23
C LEU A 40 -10.06 8.53 28.07
N GLU A 41 -9.53 9.07 29.16
CA GLU A 41 -8.60 10.21 29.13
C GLU A 41 -7.30 9.87 28.40
N THR A 42 -6.69 8.72 28.71
CA THR A 42 -5.46 8.26 28.06
C THR A 42 -5.67 8.07 26.55
N VAL A 43 -6.75 7.39 26.17
CA VAL A 43 -7.10 7.12 24.77
C VAL A 43 -7.45 8.40 24.02
N ALA A 44 -8.14 9.34 24.66
CA ALA A 44 -8.46 10.63 24.05
C ALA A 44 -7.20 11.40 23.67
N ASN A 45 -6.19 11.44 24.55
CA ASN A 45 -4.91 12.10 24.25
C ASN A 45 -4.20 11.46 23.05
N MET A 46 -4.11 10.13 22.99
CA MET A 46 -3.51 9.42 21.86
C MET A 46 -4.24 9.71 20.54
N LEU A 47 -5.58 9.71 20.58
CA LEU A 47 -6.40 9.93 19.40
C LEU A 47 -6.33 11.36 18.87
N VAL A 48 -6.04 12.34 19.71
CA VAL A 48 -5.80 13.70 19.22
C VAL A 48 -4.52 13.76 18.38
N GLU A 49 -3.44 13.08 18.80
CA GLU A 49 -2.23 12.98 17.98
C GLU A 49 -2.49 12.26 16.65
N ASP A 50 -3.24 11.15 16.67
CA ASP A 50 -3.64 10.42 15.47
C ASP A 50 -4.50 11.30 14.52
N LEU A 51 -5.43 12.08 15.07
CA LEU A 51 -6.31 12.98 14.32
C LEU A 51 -5.53 14.13 13.66
N GLU A 52 -4.63 14.76 14.42
CA GLU A 52 -3.78 15.84 13.90
C GLU A 52 -2.85 15.33 12.80
N ALA A 53 -2.25 14.14 12.99
CA ALA A 53 -1.43 13.51 11.97
C ALA A 53 -2.23 13.22 10.68
N PHE A 54 -3.47 12.74 10.81
CA PHE A 54 -4.35 12.52 9.66
C PHE A 54 -4.62 13.85 8.94
N VAL A 55 -5.08 14.88 9.66
CA VAL A 55 -5.43 16.19 9.07
C VAL A 55 -4.24 16.85 8.37
N GLN A 56 -3.03 16.68 8.91
CA GLN A 56 -1.81 17.25 8.33
C GLN A 56 -1.37 16.54 7.05
N ARG A 57 -1.60 15.23 6.95
CA ARG A 57 -1.09 14.40 5.85
C ARG A 57 -2.10 14.18 4.74
N ASP A 58 -3.40 14.30 5.01
CA ASP A 58 -4.46 14.21 4.01
C ASP A 58 -4.91 15.61 3.53
N PRO A 59 -4.61 16.00 2.27
CA PRO A 59 -5.08 17.26 1.70
C PRO A 59 -6.61 17.39 1.66
N ALA A 60 -7.36 16.27 1.60
CA ALA A 60 -8.82 16.28 1.59
C ALA A 60 -9.42 16.71 2.92
N ALA A 61 -8.66 16.61 4.02
CA ALA A 61 -9.06 17.13 5.33
C ALA A 61 -9.16 18.67 5.35
N ARG A 62 -8.48 19.37 4.42
CA ARG A 62 -8.47 20.85 4.32
C ARG A 62 -8.12 21.54 5.65
N GLY A 63 -7.29 20.90 6.46
CA GLY A 63 -6.90 21.41 7.78
C GLY A 63 -8.00 21.38 8.85
N CYS A 64 -9.14 20.71 8.61
CA CYS A 64 -10.27 20.68 9.54
C CYS A 64 -10.41 19.32 10.23
N SER A 65 -10.12 19.30 11.53
CA SER A 65 -10.24 18.11 12.39
C SER A 65 -11.65 17.53 12.44
N GLU A 66 -12.67 18.37 12.43
CA GLU A 66 -14.07 17.97 12.55
C GLU A 66 -14.51 17.14 11.35
N LEU A 67 -14.01 17.42 10.14
CA LEU A 67 -14.31 16.62 8.96
C LEU A 67 -13.85 15.17 9.13
N ILE A 68 -12.63 14.97 9.64
CA ILE A 68 -12.09 13.63 9.88
C ILE A 68 -12.81 12.96 11.06
N LEU A 69 -12.97 13.68 12.18
CA LEU A 69 -13.59 13.13 13.39
C LEU A 69 -15.04 12.66 13.16
N ASP A 70 -15.82 13.37 12.36
CA ASP A 70 -17.24 13.06 12.16
C ASP A 70 -17.51 12.13 10.97
N ALA A 71 -16.73 12.23 9.89
CA ALA A 71 -17.02 11.52 8.63
C ALA A 71 -16.07 10.36 8.31
N SER A 72 -14.87 10.29 8.91
CA SER A 72 -13.90 9.25 8.55
C SER A 72 -14.19 7.91 9.21
N SER A 73 -14.59 6.92 8.41
CA SER A 73 -14.66 5.52 8.85
C SER A 73 -13.30 4.97 9.26
N SER A 74 -12.22 5.45 8.63
CA SER A 74 -10.85 5.04 8.94
C SER A 74 -10.43 5.53 10.33
N PHE A 75 -10.70 6.79 10.64
CA PHE A 75 -10.45 7.31 11.99
C PHE A 75 -11.35 6.64 13.04
N ARG A 76 -12.61 6.34 12.69
CA ARG A 76 -13.51 5.56 13.58
C ARG A 76 -12.95 4.18 13.92
N ALA A 77 -12.27 3.50 13.00
CA ALA A 77 -11.58 2.24 13.29
C ALA A 77 -10.45 2.42 14.29
N VAL A 78 -9.63 3.47 14.14
CA VAL A 78 -8.55 3.80 15.10
C VAL A 78 -9.14 4.07 16.49
N MET A 79 -10.25 4.82 16.61
CA MET A 79 -10.92 5.05 17.90
C MET A 79 -11.31 3.75 18.62
N HIS A 80 -11.94 2.81 17.90
CA HIS A 80 -12.32 1.53 18.47
C HIS A 80 -11.10 0.68 18.84
N TYR A 81 -10.08 0.67 17.98
CA TYR A 81 -8.84 -0.05 18.24
C TYR A 81 -8.13 0.48 19.49
N ARG A 82 -7.88 1.79 19.59
CA ARG A 82 -7.16 2.38 20.73
C ARG A 82 -7.86 2.07 22.05
N LEU A 83 -9.19 2.14 22.06
CA LEU A 83 -10.00 1.79 23.22
C LEU A 83 -9.93 0.29 23.54
N ALA A 84 -10.14 -0.58 22.54
CA ALA A 84 -10.08 -2.03 22.69
C ALA A 84 -8.69 -2.51 23.15
N HIS A 85 -7.63 -1.87 22.65
CA HIS A 85 -6.24 -2.16 22.98
C HIS A 85 -5.94 -1.94 24.46
N GLN A 86 -6.46 -0.85 25.05
CA GLN A 86 -6.28 -0.60 26.49
C GLN A 86 -6.95 -1.70 27.31
N PHE A 87 -8.20 -2.07 27.03
CA PHE A 87 -8.87 -3.16 27.76
C PHE A 87 -8.17 -4.50 27.58
N TRP A 88 -7.68 -4.79 26.36
CA TRP A 88 -6.88 -5.97 26.10
C TRP A 88 -5.66 -6.00 27.03
N HIS A 89 -4.87 -4.94 27.11
CA HIS A 89 -3.64 -4.92 27.90
C HIS A 89 -3.83 -4.65 29.41
N LEU A 90 -5.01 -4.23 29.86
CA LEU A 90 -5.37 -4.13 31.27
C LEU A 90 -5.71 -5.48 31.92
N ARG A 91 -5.85 -6.55 31.13
CA ARG A 91 -6.16 -7.88 31.68
C ARG A 91 -5.02 -8.39 32.57
N ALA A 92 -5.39 -8.93 33.74
CA ALA A 92 -4.45 -9.62 34.61
C ALA A 92 -4.08 -11.02 34.05
N GLU A 93 -5.08 -11.72 33.49
CA GLU A 93 -4.93 -13.07 32.94
C GLU A 93 -5.57 -13.17 31.55
N PRO A 94 -5.05 -14.03 30.65
CA PRO A 94 -5.75 -14.38 29.41
C PRO A 94 -7.11 -15.04 29.66
N ALA A 95 -8.03 -14.91 28.69
CA ALA A 95 -9.41 -15.38 28.76
C ALA A 95 -10.26 -14.74 29.88
N SER A 96 -9.99 -13.48 30.19
CA SER A 96 -10.77 -12.72 31.18
C SER A 96 -12.01 -12.05 30.55
N SER A 97 -12.90 -11.50 31.37
CA SER A 97 -14.02 -10.68 30.90
C SER A 97 -13.56 -9.45 30.08
N LEU A 98 -12.34 -8.95 30.35
CA LEU A 98 -11.75 -7.83 29.61
C LEU A 98 -11.37 -8.22 28.17
N ASP A 99 -11.03 -9.49 27.92
CA ASP A 99 -10.80 -9.95 26.54
C ASP A 99 -12.08 -9.89 25.73
N LEU A 100 -13.21 -10.29 26.32
CA LEU A 100 -14.51 -10.21 25.67
C LEU A 100 -14.89 -8.74 25.39
N VAL A 101 -14.66 -7.83 26.32
CA VAL A 101 -14.88 -6.38 26.14
C VAL A 101 -14.02 -5.85 24.98
N ALA A 102 -12.72 -6.14 24.99
CA ALA A 102 -11.81 -5.71 23.92
C ALA A 102 -12.21 -6.26 22.55
N LEU A 103 -12.58 -7.53 22.47
CA LEU A 103 -13.04 -8.17 21.23
C LEU A 103 -14.38 -7.61 20.74
N LYS A 104 -15.33 -7.31 21.64
CA LYS A 104 -16.59 -6.63 21.30
C LYS A 104 -16.34 -5.25 20.69
N LEU A 105 -15.47 -4.45 21.32
CA LEU A 105 -15.10 -3.11 20.84
C LEU A 105 -14.39 -3.17 19.49
N SER A 106 -13.41 -4.07 19.34
CA SER A 106 -12.73 -4.29 18.05
C SER A 106 -13.71 -4.73 16.96
N SER A 107 -14.59 -5.69 17.26
CA SER A 107 -15.62 -6.19 16.34
C SER A 107 -16.60 -5.10 15.92
N GLN A 108 -17.05 -4.25 16.85
CA GLN A 108 -17.90 -3.11 16.52
C GLN A 108 -17.18 -2.10 15.61
N GLY A 109 -15.89 -1.85 15.87
CA GLY A 109 -15.04 -1.04 15.00
C GLY A 109 -15.00 -1.62 13.58
N LYS A 110 -14.80 -2.93 13.46
CA LYS A 110 -14.81 -3.65 12.18
C LYS A 110 -16.14 -3.53 11.45
N LEU A 111 -17.27 -3.77 12.12
CA LEU A 111 -18.59 -3.66 11.50
C LEU A 111 -18.89 -2.24 11.02
N ASN A 112 -18.47 -1.23 11.76
CA ASN A 112 -18.74 0.18 11.45
C ASN A 112 -17.81 0.77 10.38
N SER A 113 -16.66 0.15 10.11
CA SER A 113 -15.62 0.72 9.25
C SER A 113 -15.16 -0.18 8.10
N GLY A 114 -15.39 -1.49 8.19
CA GLY A 114 -14.80 -2.49 7.28
C GLY A 114 -13.31 -2.74 7.52
N ILE A 115 -12.75 -2.29 8.65
CA ILE A 115 -11.32 -2.38 8.98
C ILE A 115 -11.14 -3.29 10.18
N ASP A 116 -10.31 -4.31 10.05
CA ASP A 116 -10.08 -5.32 11.08
C ASP A 116 -8.73 -5.08 11.77
N ILE A 117 -8.75 -4.55 12.98
CA ILE A 117 -7.55 -4.34 13.80
C ILE A 117 -7.71 -5.16 15.07
N HIS A 118 -6.88 -6.18 15.21
CA HIS A 118 -6.90 -7.00 16.42
C HIS A 118 -6.45 -6.17 17.62
N PRO A 119 -7.14 -6.23 18.78
CA PRO A 119 -6.82 -5.38 19.93
C PRO A 119 -5.43 -5.66 20.52
N GLY A 120 -4.89 -6.86 20.30
CA GLY A 120 -3.50 -7.21 20.67
C GLY A 120 -2.39 -6.56 19.84
N ALA A 121 -2.70 -5.98 18.68
CA ALA A 121 -1.71 -5.27 17.89
C ALA A 121 -1.16 -4.08 18.67
N ARG A 122 0.15 -3.82 18.58
CA ARG A 122 0.80 -2.69 19.26
C ARG A 122 1.14 -1.62 18.24
N ILE A 123 0.44 -0.50 18.26
CA ILE A 123 0.59 0.58 17.28
C ILE A 123 1.05 1.84 18.00
N GLY A 124 2.10 2.49 17.49
CA GLY A 124 2.66 3.75 17.99
C GLY A 124 1.72 4.95 17.81
N SER A 125 2.21 6.15 18.13
CA SER A 125 1.46 7.41 18.00
C SER A 125 1.40 7.92 16.56
N ARG A 126 0.48 8.86 16.28
CA ARG A 126 0.35 9.54 14.97
C ARG A 126 0.07 8.55 13.83
N PHE A 127 -0.71 7.52 14.13
CA PHE A 127 -1.06 6.46 13.21
C PHE A 127 -2.20 6.89 12.29
N VAL A 128 -1.98 6.79 10.98
CA VAL A 128 -2.97 7.18 9.98
C VAL A 128 -3.43 5.97 9.17
N LEU A 129 -4.74 5.79 9.17
CA LEU A 129 -5.46 4.94 8.23
C LEU A 129 -6.21 5.83 7.25
N ASP A 130 -5.93 5.67 5.97
CA ASP A 130 -6.53 6.50 4.92
C ASP A 130 -7.21 5.62 3.86
N HIS A 131 -8.47 5.95 3.56
CA HIS A 131 -9.37 5.13 2.74
C HIS A 131 -9.30 3.64 3.08
N ALA A 132 -9.17 3.32 4.37
CA ALA A 132 -8.58 2.06 4.81
C ALA A 132 -9.49 0.82 4.73
N TYR A 133 -10.67 0.91 4.10
CA TYR A 133 -11.64 -0.19 4.02
C TYR A 133 -10.98 -1.49 3.52
N GLY A 134 -11.29 -2.61 4.16
CA GLY A 134 -10.72 -3.92 3.86
C GLY A 134 -9.30 -4.15 4.39
N THR A 135 -8.75 -3.21 5.17
CA THR A 135 -7.45 -3.38 5.83
C THR A 135 -7.55 -4.36 7.01
N VAL A 136 -6.56 -5.22 7.16
CA VAL A 136 -6.45 -6.23 8.22
C VAL A 136 -5.10 -6.11 8.92
N ILE A 137 -5.11 -5.93 10.24
CA ILE A 137 -3.93 -5.84 11.10
C ILE A 137 -4.04 -6.93 12.19
N GLY A 138 -3.17 -7.93 12.08
CA GLY A 138 -3.21 -9.12 12.94
C GLY A 138 -2.71 -8.91 14.37
N GLU A 139 -3.03 -9.87 15.25
CA GLU A 139 -2.82 -9.80 16.70
C GLU A 139 -1.42 -9.38 17.15
N THR A 140 -0.39 -9.93 16.51
CA THR A 140 1.00 -9.70 16.94
C THR A 140 1.73 -8.69 16.08
N CYS A 141 0.98 -7.87 15.33
CA CYS A 141 1.58 -6.74 14.62
C CYS A 141 2.17 -5.77 15.63
N ARG A 142 3.35 -5.26 15.31
CA ARG A 142 3.96 -4.11 15.97
C ARG A 142 4.15 -3.04 14.92
N ILE A 143 3.63 -1.84 15.13
CA ILE A 143 3.71 -0.72 14.20
C ILE A 143 4.27 0.46 14.97
N GLY A 144 5.33 1.06 14.47
CA GLY A 144 5.96 2.24 15.05
C GLY A 144 5.09 3.49 14.94
N ASP A 145 5.69 4.60 15.34
CA ASP A 145 5.09 5.92 15.24
C ASP A 145 4.99 6.37 13.78
N ASP A 146 4.06 7.28 13.50
CA ASP A 146 3.97 7.99 12.23
C ASP A 146 3.72 7.08 11.01
N ALA A 147 3.20 5.87 11.21
CA ALA A 147 2.84 4.98 10.12
C ALA A 147 1.58 5.46 9.37
N TYR A 148 1.59 5.31 8.05
CA TYR A 148 0.50 5.69 7.15
C TYR A 148 0.10 4.50 6.28
N ILE A 149 -1.12 3.99 6.44
CA ILE A 149 -1.57 2.76 5.79
C ILE A 149 -2.86 3.01 4.99
N LEU A 150 -2.84 2.60 3.73
CA LEU A 150 -3.97 2.71 2.80
C LEU A 150 -4.91 1.50 2.85
N GLY A 151 -6.06 1.61 2.16
CA GLY A 151 -7.08 0.57 2.04
C GLY A 151 -6.65 -0.77 1.46
N GLY A 152 -7.32 -1.83 1.91
CA GLY A 152 -7.07 -3.21 1.47
C GLY A 152 -5.73 -3.80 1.92
N VAL A 153 -4.98 -3.13 2.80
CA VAL A 153 -3.69 -3.63 3.27
C VAL A 153 -3.87 -4.84 4.18
N THR A 154 -2.99 -5.83 4.07
CA THR A 154 -2.96 -6.97 5.01
C THR A 154 -1.61 -7.02 5.71
N LEU A 155 -1.59 -6.80 7.02
CA LEU A 155 -0.48 -7.11 7.91
C LEU A 155 -0.78 -8.45 8.60
N GLY A 156 -0.37 -9.53 7.95
CA GLY A 156 -0.89 -10.88 8.18
C GLY A 156 0.18 -11.91 8.54
N SER A 157 -0.24 -13.12 8.90
CA SER A 157 0.66 -14.28 9.02
C SER A 157 0.90 -14.94 7.66
N LEU A 158 1.99 -15.71 7.55
CA LEU A 158 2.22 -16.58 6.39
C LEU A 158 1.36 -17.84 6.43
N GLY A 159 1.11 -18.38 7.63
CA GLY A 159 0.26 -19.55 7.81
C GLY A 159 -1.22 -19.20 7.75
N ILE A 160 -2.01 -20.13 7.20
CA ILE A 160 -3.47 -20.01 7.07
C ILE A 160 -4.18 -20.57 8.32
N ALA A 161 -3.80 -21.77 8.74
CA ALA A 161 -4.27 -22.45 9.95
C ALA A 161 -3.06 -22.97 10.76
N ASN A 162 -3.27 -23.28 12.05
CA ASN A 162 -2.23 -23.79 12.95
C ASN A 162 -0.98 -22.90 13.04
N ASN A 163 -1.19 -21.59 13.01
CA ASN A 163 -0.11 -20.63 13.20
C ASN A 163 0.58 -20.83 14.56
N PRO A 164 1.90 -20.62 14.65
CA PRO A 164 2.62 -20.71 15.91
C PRO A 164 2.06 -19.71 16.91
N GLN A 165 2.07 -20.11 18.19
CA GLN A 165 1.83 -19.18 19.28
C GLN A 165 2.93 -18.12 19.30
N GLY A 166 2.58 -16.87 19.59
CA GLY A 166 3.53 -15.74 19.62
C GLY A 166 3.64 -14.95 18.31
N GLN A 167 4.83 -14.37 18.08
CA GLN A 167 5.09 -13.46 16.96
C GLN A 167 4.95 -14.18 15.62
N ARG A 168 4.02 -13.67 14.79
CA ARG A 168 3.69 -14.28 13.49
C ARG A 168 3.22 -13.26 12.45
N HIS A 169 3.02 -12.02 12.87
CA HIS A 169 2.67 -10.89 12.01
C HIS A 169 3.85 -9.91 11.95
N PRO A 170 3.83 -8.94 11.03
CA PRO A 170 4.97 -8.06 10.80
C PRO A 170 5.24 -7.09 11.96
N THR A 171 6.50 -6.67 12.07
CA THR A 171 6.92 -5.47 12.79
C THR A 171 7.23 -4.38 11.77
N LEU A 172 6.60 -3.21 11.89
CA LEU A 172 6.86 -2.02 11.10
C LEU A 172 7.50 -0.97 12.00
N GLY A 173 8.62 -0.39 11.56
CA GLY A 173 9.30 0.72 12.22
C GLY A 173 8.51 2.04 12.14
N ASN A 174 9.19 3.13 12.46
CA ASN A 174 8.61 4.47 12.41
C ASN A 174 8.55 5.00 10.96
N ASN A 175 7.58 5.88 10.68
CA ASN A 175 7.40 6.50 9.36
C ASN A 175 7.28 5.50 8.21
N VAL A 176 6.62 4.35 8.44
CA VAL A 176 6.36 3.37 7.39
C VAL A 176 5.08 3.73 6.65
N GLU A 177 5.18 3.84 5.33
CA GLU A 177 4.06 4.08 4.42
C GLU A 177 3.72 2.78 3.67
N VAL A 178 2.47 2.32 3.79
CA VAL A 178 2.00 1.10 3.14
C VAL A 178 0.90 1.41 2.14
N GLY A 179 1.21 1.20 0.86
CA GLY A 179 0.32 1.46 -0.25
C GLY A 179 -0.88 0.52 -0.32
N ALA A 180 -1.94 0.96 -0.99
CA ALA A 180 -3.22 0.25 -1.04
C ALA A 180 -3.06 -1.20 -1.54
N PHE A 181 -3.82 -2.13 -0.95
CA PHE A 181 -3.83 -3.54 -1.31
C PHE A 181 -2.49 -4.29 -1.15
N ALA A 182 -1.50 -3.70 -0.49
CA ALA A 182 -0.26 -4.39 -0.18
C ALA A 182 -0.48 -5.47 0.91
N ARG A 183 0.28 -6.57 0.83
CA ARG A 183 0.29 -7.66 1.81
C ARG A 183 1.68 -7.80 2.39
N VAL A 184 1.82 -7.54 3.68
CA VAL A 184 3.05 -7.74 4.44
C VAL A 184 2.81 -8.94 5.35
N LEU A 185 3.51 -10.04 5.10
CA LEU A 185 3.14 -11.35 5.65
C LEU A 185 4.29 -12.01 6.40
N GLY A 186 3.98 -12.48 7.61
CA GLY A 186 4.89 -13.21 8.48
C GLY A 186 5.56 -12.32 9.53
N PRO A 187 6.33 -12.93 10.44
CA PRO A 187 7.09 -12.22 11.47
C PRO A 187 8.35 -11.58 10.87
N ILE A 188 8.16 -10.64 9.94
CA ILE A 188 9.23 -9.92 9.27
C ILE A 188 9.41 -8.53 9.88
N GLU A 189 10.61 -8.00 9.76
CA GLU A 189 10.98 -6.67 10.22
C GLU A 189 11.04 -5.69 9.04
N VAL A 190 10.20 -4.67 9.09
CA VAL A 190 10.21 -3.52 8.18
C VAL A 190 10.81 -2.34 8.94
N GLY A 191 11.96 -1.86 8.48
CA GLY A 191 12.71 -0.77 9.08
C GLY A 191 11.99 0.58 9.09
N ASN A 192 12.68 1.61 9.58
CA ASN A 192 12.18 2.98 9.61
C ASN A 192 12.20 3.63 8.23
N ASN A 193 11.30 4.59 8.00
CA ASN A 193 11.23 5.38 6.76
C ASN A 193 11.10 4.51 5.50
N VAL A 194 10.32 3.43 5.60
CA VAL A 194 10.08 2.51 4.50
C VAL A 194 8.80 2.87 3.76
N PHE A 195 8.87 2.90 2.43
CA PHE A 195 7.71 3.02 1.56
C PHE A 195 7.45 1.69 0.86
N ILE A 196 6.23 1.16 0.97
CA ILE A 196 5.78 -0.04 0.27
C ILE A 196 4.73 0.36 -0.77
N SER A 197 5.02 0.14 -2.05
CA SER A 197 4.10 0.43 -3.15
C SER A 197 2.78 -0.33 -3.02
N PRO A 198 1.65 0.23 -3.54
CA PRO A 198 0.40 -0.51 -3.65
C PRO A 198 0.56 -1.86 -4.33
N ASN A 199 -0.27 -2.83 -3.96
CA ASN A 199 -0.32 -4.22 -4.46
C ASN A 199 0.95 -5.07 -4.23
N CYS A 200 1.95 -4.58 -3.49
CA CYS A 200 3.14 -5.38 -3.15
C CYS A 200 2.78 -6.59 -2.28
N VAL A 201 3.52 -7.69 -2.46
CA VAL A 201 3.53 -8.81 -1.49
C VAL A 201 4.93 -8.91 -0.91
N VAL A 202 5.05 -8.64 0.39
CA VAL A 202 6.30 -8.60 1.13
C VAL A 202 6.33 -9.75 2.14
N THR A 203 7.36 -10.59 2.05
CA THR A 203 7.54 -11.77 2.90
C THR A 203 8.95 -11.90 3.47
N LYS A 204 9.76 -10.84 3.32
CA LYS A 204 11.14 -10.75 3.80
C LYS A 204 11.39 -9.39 4.41
N ASP A 205 12.32 -9.33 5.34
CA ASP A 205 12.72 -8.11 6.02
C ASP A 205 13.13 -7.01 5.03
N ILE A 206 12.80 -5.77 5.39
CA ILE A 206 13.12 -4.57 4.63
C ILE A 206 13.95 -3.65 5.53
N PRO A 207 15.17 -3.24 5.12
CA PRO A 207 15.99 -2.35 5.93
C PRO A 207 15.45 -0.90 5.94
N ASP A 208 15.93 -0.11 6.89
CA ASP A 208 15.61 1.32 7.00
C ASP A 208 15.86 2.08 5.69
N ASN A 209 15.10 3.15 5.47
CA ASN A 209 15.22 4.09 4.34
C ASN A 209 15.07 3.43 2.96
N THR A 210 14.15 2.47 2.86
CA THR A 210 13.95 1.66 1.65
C THR A 210 12.61 1.97 0.97
N ARG A 211 12.58 1.93 -0.37
CA ARG A 211 11.35 1.97 -1.16
C ARG A 211 11.15 0.64 -1.88
N VAL A 212 10.10 -0.09 -1.53
CA VAL A 212 9.69 -1.34 -2.21
C VAL A 212 8.69 -1.00 -3.29
N LEU A 213 9.06 -1.26 -4.55
CA LEU A 213 8.28 -0.89 -5.73
C LEU A 213 7.84 -2.12 -6.52
N ILE A 214 6.68 -2.03 -7.18
CA ILE A 214 6.34 -2.95 -8.27
C ILE A 214 6.99 -2.44 -9.53
N VAL A 215 7.93 -3.21 -10.07
CA VAL A 215 8.74 -2.82 -11.24
C VAL A 215 8.01 -3.10 -12.56
N ASN A 216 7.19 -4.15 -12.61
CA ASN A 216 6.47 -4.54 -13.84
C ASN A 216 5.01 -4.86 -13.53
N GLN A 217 4.09 -4.24 -14.26
CA GLN A 217 2.69 -4.64 -14.34
C GLN A 217 2.41 -5.10 -15.77
N ILE A 218 1.83 -6.28 -15.94
CA ILE A 218 1.68 -6.96 -17.24
C ILE A 218 0.20 -7.19 -17.53
N GLN A 219 -0.25 -6.77 -18.70
CA GLN A 219 -1.54 -7.15 -19.28
C GLN A 219 -1.31 -8.21 -20.35
N LEU A 220 -2.05 -9.32 -20.30
CA LEU A 220 -1.97 -10.41 -21.27
C LEU A 220 -3.26 -10.48 -22.07
N GLU A 221 -3.15 -10.36 -23.40
CA GLU A 221 -4.26 -10.50 -24.32
C GLU A 221 -4.10 -11.77 -25.16
N LYS A 222 -5.11 -12.64 -25.10
CA LYS A 222 -5.10 -13.94 -25.74
C LYS A 222 -6.34 -14.11 -26.62
N PRO A 223 -6.21 -14.49 -27.91
CA PRO A 223 -7.34 -14.85 -28.75
C PRO A 223 -8.06 -16.09 -28.18
N GLU A 224 -9.39 -16.06 -28.15
CA GLU A 224 -10.26 -17.08 -27.52
C GLU A 224 -9.98 -18.51 -28.01
N GLN A 225 -9.58 -18.68 -29.28
CA GLN A 225 -9.32 -19.98 -29.91
C GLN A 225 -7.87 -20.46 -29.82
N SER A 226 -6.97 -19.72 -29.16
CA SER A 226 -5.54 -20.08 -29.15
C SER A 226 -5.21 -21.20 -28.14
N LYS A 227 -4.85 -22.38 -28.66
CA LYS A 227 -4.21 -23.46 -27.89
C LYS A 227 -2.74 -23.11 -27.67
N LEU A 228 -2.47 -22.30 -26.65
CA LEU A 228 -1.11 -21.93 -26.30
C LEU A 228 -0.40 -23.14 -25.66
N HIS A 229 0.47 -23.81 -26.41
CA HIS A 229 1.20 -24.99 -25.94
C HIS A 229 2.31 -24.66 -24.92
N SER A 230 2.75 -23.39 -24.87
CA SER A 230 3.65 -22.85 -23.85
C SER A 230 3.41 -21.34 -23.73
N ALA A 231 2.93 -20.87 -22.57
CA ALA A 231 2.83 -19.43 -22.35
C ALA A 231 4.22 -18.79 -22.43
N PRO A 232 4.38 -17.66 -23.16
CA PRO A 232 5.65 -16.96 -23.14
C PRO A 232 5.92 -16.52 -21.71
N ARG A 233 7.16 -16.70 -21.28
CA ARG A 233 7.58 -16.29 -19.95
C ARG A 233 8.24 -14.93 -20.09
N PHE A 234 7.56 -13.92 -19.60
CA PHE A 234 8.16 -12.63 -19.33
C PHE A 234 8.80 -12.68 -17.95
N ILE A 235 10.06 -12.27 -17.86
CA ILE A 235 10.85 -12.24 -16.64
C ILE A 235 10.92 -10.80 -16.11
N GLY A 236 11.10 -9.82 -16.99
CA GLY A 236 11.22 -8.42 -16.60
C GLY A 236 11.59 -7.50 -17.75
N SER A 237 11.53 -6.20 -17.51
CA SER A 237 12.07 -5.18 -18.39
C SER A 237 12.84 -4.14 -17.59
N TYR A 238 13.82 -3.51 -18.22
CA TYR A 238 14.60 -2.43 -17.63
C TYR A 238 15.21 -1.55 -18.73
N VAL A 239 15.66 -0.36 -18.35
CA VAL A 239 16.42 0.53 -19.24
C VAL A 239 17.90 0.38 -18.95
N ASP A 240 18.69 0.17 -20.01
CA ASP A 240 20.16 0.16 -19.96
C ASP A 240 20.73 1.09 -21.02
N GLY A 241 21.34 2.20 -20.59
CA GLY A 241 21.81 3.25 -21.49
C GLY A 241 20.70 3.71 -22.44
N ASN A 242 20.92 3.62 -23.75
CA ASN A 242 19.92 3.99 -24.76
C ASN A 242 19.05 2.81 -25.23
N ARG A 243 18.91 1.75 -24.43
CA ARG A 243 18.17 0.53 -24.77
C ARG A 243 17.06 0.26 -23.77
N PHE A 244 15.91 -0.18 -24.28
CA PHE A 244 14.88 -0.79 -23.46
C PHE A 244 15.02 -2.31 -23.60
N VAL A 245 15.43 -2.97 -22.51
CA VAL A 245 15.72 -4.39 -22.51
C VAL A 245 14.51 -5.14 -21.98
N VAL A 246 14.10 -6.18 -22.71
CA VAL A 246 13.05 -7.09 -22.28
C VAL A 246 13.62 -8.50 -22.14
N LEU A 247 13.40 -9.08 -20.97
CA LEU A 247 13.72 -10.46 -20.66
C LEU A 247 12.45 -11.29 -20.85
N CYS A 248 12.32 -11.95 -21.98
CA CYS A 248 11.20 -12.84 -22.26
C CYS A 248 11.63 -14.02 -23.14
N HIS A 249 10.78 -15.04 -23.27
CA HIS A 249 10.99 -16.11 -24.25
C HIS A 249 9.65 -16.69 -24.72
N GLY A 250 9.69 -17.41 -25.84
CA GLY A 250 8.52 -18.11 -26.40
C GLY A 250 7.78 -17.37 -27.51
N PHE A 251 8.27 -16.20 -27.92
CA PHE A 251 7.81 -15.49 -29.13
C PHE A 251 8.53 -16.01 -30.36
N ARG A 252 7.85 -16.03 -31.52
CA ARG A 252 8.46 -16.44 -32.81
C ARG A 252 8.93 -15.24 -33.62
N ASP A 253 8.02 -14.30 -33.87
CA ASP A 253 8.24 -13.09 -34.67
C ASP A 253 7.89 -11.86 -33.84
N LEU A 254 8.64 -11.67 -32.75
CA LEU A 254 8.34 -10.64 -31.75
C LEU A 254 8.35 -9.24 -32.37
N ARG A 255 7.22 -8.54 -32.26
CA ARG A 255 7.11 -7.10 -32.48
C ARG A 255 6.97 -6.38 -31.15
N ALA A 256 7.68 -5.27 -31.01
CA ALA A 256 7.51 -4.36 -29.90
C ALA A 256 6.89 -3.05 -30.38
N SER A 257 5.91 -2.55 -29.64
CA SER A 257 5.15 -1.34 -29.94
C SER A 257 5.15 -0.44 -28.71
N LEU A 258 5.62 0.79 -28.88
CA LEU A 258 5.53 1.83 -27.87
C LEU A 258 4.13 2.47 -27.95
N LEU A 259 3.45 2.55 -26.82
CA LEU A 259 2.11 3.13 -26.70
C LEU A 259 2.12 4.35 -25.76
N ASP A 260 1.24 5.30 -26.01
CA ASP A 260 0.99 6.43 -25.10
C ASP A 260 0.10 6.01 -23.90
N LYS A 261 -0.17 6.97 -22.99
CA LYS A 261 -1.03 6.78 -21.81
C LYS A 261 -2.47 6.33 -22.12
N ASN A 262 -2.92 6.48 -23.36
CA ASN A 262 -4.25 6.10 -23.84
C ASN A 262 -4.20 4.82 -24.70
N TYR A 263 -3.09 4.07 -24.64
CA TYR A 263 -2.83 2.86 -25.41
C TYR A 263 -2.79 3.08 -26.94
N GLN A 264 -2.60 4.31 -27.40
CA GLN A 264 -2.46 4.61 -28.82
C GLN A 264 -1.03 4.32 -29.29
N LEU A 265 -0.91 3.70 -30.46
CA LEU A 265 0.38 3.33 -31.05
C LEU A 265 1.22 4.57 -31.41
N ILE A 266 2.43 4.64 -30.87
CA ILE A 266 3.43 5.66 -31.23
C ILE A 266 4.36 5.13 -32.32
N VAL A 267 5.01 3.99 -32.06
CA VAL A 267 5.96 3.37 -32.98
C VAL A 267 6.01 1.86 -32.74
N SER A 268 6.28 1.08 -33.79
CA SER A 268 6.47 -0.36 -33.71
C SER A 268 7.76 -0.76 -34.41
N THR A 269 8.43 -1.80 -33.90
CA THR A 269 9.66 -2.34 -34.48
C THR A 269 9.71 -3.86 -34.34
N ALA A 270 10.36 -4.53 -35.29
CA ALA A 270 10.71 -5.94 -35.15
C ALA A 270 11.84 -6.08 -34.13
N VAL A 271 11.73 -7.07 -33.24
CA VAL A 271 12.68 -7.26 -32.16
C VAL A 271 13.64 -8.38 -32.51
N SER A 272 14.92 -8.18 -32.24
CA SER A 272 15.95 -9.22 -32.37
C SER A 272 16.52 -9.57 -30.99
N PRO A 273 16.86 -10.86 -30.75
CA PRO A 273 17.57 -11.23 -29.53
C PRO A 273 18.99 -10.63 -29.54
N SER A 274 19.47 -10.26 -28.35
CA SER A 274 20.84 -9.79 -28.15
C SER A 274 21.84 -10.87 -28.60
N PRO A 275 22.92 -10.50 -29.31
CA PRO A 275 23.93 -11.45 -29.78
C PRO A 275 24.57 -12.30 -28.67
N SER A 276 24.63 -11.77 -27.44
CA SER A 276 25.31 -12.41 -26.31
C SER A 276 24.44 -13.40 -25.53
N ASP A 277 23.11 -13.36 -25.69
CA ASP A 277 22.19 -14.22 -24.95
C ASP A 277 20.90 -14.36 -25.77
N SER A 278 20.68 -15.55 -26.34
CA SER A 278 19.52 -15.86 -27.19
C SER A 278 18.17 -15.75 -26.47
N LYS A 279 18.16 -15.49 -25.16
CA LYS A 279 16.97 -15.28 -24.33
C LYS A 279 16.73 -13.83 -23.93
N ARG A 280 17.64 -12.91 -24.29
CA ARG A 280 17.48 -11.46 -24.06
C ARG A 280 17.06 -10.79 -25.34
N TYR A 281 16.00 -10.00 -25.30
CA TYR A 281 15.56 -9.21 -26.44
C TYR A 281 15.96 -7.75 -26.23
N ASP A 282 16.67 -7.20 -27.22
CA ASP A 282 17.07 -5.78 -27.22
C ASP A 282 16.08 -5.02 -28.09
N ILE A 283 15.33 -4.11 -27.47
CA ILE A 283 14.32 -3.30 -28.16
C ILE A 283 14.84 -1.87 -28.25
N GLN A 284 15.11 -1.46 -29.48
CA GLN A 284 15.43 -0.08 -29.82
C GLN A 284 14.30 0.47 -30.67
N PHE A 285 13.56 1.41 -30.10
CA PHE A 285 12.51 2.11 -30.83
C PHE A 285 13.15 3.23 -31.66
N PRO A 286 12.91 3.29 -32.98
CA PRO A 286 13.33 4.42 -33.79
C PRO A 286 12.41 5.62 -33.49
N LEU A 287 12.82 6.47 -32.56
CA LEU A 287 12.03 7.62 -32.07
C LEU A 287 12.17 8.86 -32.97
N THR A 288 12.18 8.69 -34.29
CA THR A 288 12.54 9.76 -35.25
C THR A 288 11.52 10.91 -35.35
N HIS A 289 10.31 10.78 -34.79
CA HIS A 289 9.25 11.79 -34.96
C HIS A 289 8.38 12.07 -33.71
N LEU A 290 8.93 12.06 -32.49
CA LEU A 290 8.18 12.38 -31.24
C LEU A 290 7.70 13.84 -31.09
N LYS A 291 7.59 14.63 -32.18
CA LYS A 291 7.26 16.06 -32.14
C LYS A 291 5.79 16.37 -31.78
N ALA A 292 4.89 15.40 -31.88
CA ALA A 292 3.43 15.61 -31.75
C ALA A 292 2.80 15.14 -30.43
N LEU A 293 3.56 14.45 -29.57
CA LEU A 293 3.08 14.07 -28.25
C LEU A 293 3.38 15.23 -27.32
N ASP A 294 2.41 16.08 -27.02
CA ASP A 294 2.53 17.04 -25.94
C ASP A 294 1.19 17.15 -25.17
N PRO A 295 1.23 17.18 -23.82
CA PRO A 295 2.42 17.10 -22.99
C PRO A 295 2.87 15.64 -22.81
N LEU A 296 4.11 15.31 -23.17
CA LEU A 296 4.82 14.06 -22.80
C LEU A 296 5.12 13.98 -21.28
N ARG A 297 4.24 14.54 -20.45
CA ARG A 297 4.09 14.18 -19.03
C ARG A 297 3.08 13.05 -18.99
N GLY A 298 3.56 11.81 -18.96
CA GLY A 298 2.67 10.66 -19.00
C GLY A 298 3.39 9.34 -18.81
N GLN A 299 2.60 8.32 -18.54
CA GLN A 299 3.01 6.93 -18.53
C GLN A 299 3.05 6.43 -19.99
N PHE A 300 4.01 5.57 -20.30
CA PHE A 300 4.09 4.89 -21.60
C PHE A 300 3.97 3.39 -21.39
N HIS A 301 3.46 2.69 -22.38
CA HIS A 301 3.33 1.24 -22.32
C HIS A 301 4.12 0.61 -23.47
N VAL A 302 4.56 -0.64 -23.29
CA VAL A 302 5.21 -1.41 -24.36
C VAL A 302 4.37 -2.66 -24.61
N SER A 303 3.76 -2.73 -25.79
CA SER A 303 3.12 -3.95 -26.26
C SER A 303 4.13 -4.82 -27.00
N LEU A 304 4.15 -6.11 -26.66
CA LEU A 304 4.97 -7.18 -27.20
C LEU A 304 4.02 -8.20 -27.80
N SER A 305 4.08 -8.40 -29.11
CA SER A 305 3.15 -9.30 -29.78
C SER A 305 3.78 -10.12 -30.89
N ASP A 306 3.17 -11.28 -31.14
CA ASP A 306 3.36 -12.08 -32.34
C ASP A 306 2.00 -12.62 -32.83
N SER A 307 2.00 -13.54 -33.78
CA SER A 307 0.76 -14.13 -34.32
C SER A 307 -0.07 -14.94 -33.31
N SER A 308 0.49 -15.24 -32.13
CA SER A 308 -0.11 -16.11 -31.12
C SER A 308 -0.54 -15.40 -29.85
N LEU A 309 0.10 -14.27 -29.51
CA LEU A 309 -0.12 -13.56 -28.26
C LEU A 309 0.17 -12.06 -28.37
N SER A 310 -0.55 -11.25 -27.58
CA SER A 310 -0.17 -9.88 -27.25
C SER A 310 0.02 -9.71 -25.72
N LEU A 311 1.09 -9.06 -25.30
CA LEU A 311 1.42 -8.75 -23.92
C LEU A 311 1.76 -7.26 -23.82
N THR A 312 1.18 -6.54 -22.87
CA THR A 312 1.46 -5.11 -22.67
C THR A 312 2.10 -4.88 -21.30
N LEU A 313 3.31 -4.32 -21.31
CA LEU A 313 4.00 -3.81 -20.14
C LEU A 313 3.43 -2.44 -19.79
N LEU A 314 2.75 -2.36 -18.66
CA LEU A 314 2.09 -1.15 -18.22
C LEU A 314 3.09 -0.28 -17.46
N ASN A 315 3.51 0.85 -18.05
CA ASN A 315 4.42 1.81 -17.42
C ASN A 315 5.68 1.17 -16.83
N PRO A 316 6.43 0.39 -17.64
CA PRO A 316 7.62 -0.29 -17.16
C PRO A 316 8.64 0.73 -16.61
N GLU A 317 9.32 0.36 -15.54
CA GLU A 317 10.23 1.23 -14.83
C GLU A 317 11.30 1.84 -15.76
N GLY A 318 11.56 3.15 -15.59
CA GLY A 318 12.55 3.89 -16.36
C GLY A 318 12.14 4.26 -17.79
N LEU A 319 11.08 3.68 -18.37
CA LEU A 319 10.70 3.92 -19.76
C LEU A 319 10.35 5.39 -20.04
N SER A 320 9.56 6.02 -19.17
CA SER A 320 9.16 7.43 -19.34
C SER A 320 10.36 8.37 -19.29
N GLU A 321 11.30 8.12 -18.38
CA GLU A 321 12.54 8.90 -18.28
C GLU A 321 13.46 8.67 -19.48
N PHE A 322 13.56 7.43 -19.94
CA PHE A 322 14.29 7.05 -21.15
C PHE A 322 13.78 7.79 -22.39
N ILE A 323 12.45 7.82 -22.60
CA ILE A 323 11.83 8.55 -23.72
C ILE A 323 12.10 10.05 -23.61
N ALA A 324 11.97 10.61 -22.39
CA ALA A 324 12.27 12.01 -22.15
C ALA A 324 13.75 12.36 -22.43
N ARG A 325 14.68 11.44 -22.13
CA ARG A 325 16.12 11.60 -22.43
C ARG A 325 16.39 11.57 -23.93
N ILE A 326 15.85 10.59 -24.67
CA ILE A 326 16.04 10.52 -26.12
C ILE A 326 15.47 11.77 -26.81
N ARG A 327 14.28 12.23 -26.41
CA ARG A 327 13.68 13.46 -26.95
C ARG A 327 14.60 14.67 -26.75
N ARG A 328 15.19 14.85 -25.57
CA ARG A 328 16.15 15.93 -25.32
C ARG A 328 17.35 15.87 -26.27
N ALA A 329 17.91 14.68 -26.49
CA ALA A 329 19.00 14.49 -27.44
C ALA A 329 18.57 14.81 -28.89
N CYS A 330 17.35 14.46 -29.30
CA CYS A 330 16.84 14.78 -30.64
C CYS A 330 16.52 16.28 -30.84
N HIS A 331 16.17 17.03 -29.78
CA HIS A 331 15.95 18.47 -29.86
C HIS A 331 17.22 19.30 -29.69
N ALA A 332 18.30 18.72 -29.14
CA ALA A 332 19.56 19.41 -28.88
C ALA A 332 20.37 19.74 -30.15
N PHE A 333 19.94 19.35 -31.36
CA PHE A 333 20.69 19.64 -32.58
C PHE A 333 19.82 20.02 -33.79
N PRO A 334 19.92 21.29 -34.20
CA PRO A 334 20.19 21.65 -35.58
C PRO A 334 21.53 22.41 -35.64
N GLY A 335 22.66 21.70 -35.75
CA GLY A 335 23.88 22.32 -36.26
C GLY A 335 25.20 22.19 -35.49
N GLU A 336 25.33 21.35 -34.46
CA GLU A 336 26.65 21.07 -33.88
C GLU A 336 26.95 19.57 -33.85
N SER A 337 28.16 19.21 -34.22
CA SER A 337 28.71 17.88 -34.00
C SER A 337 29.46 17.92 -32.68
N ILE A 338 29.26 16.94 -31.81
CA ILE A 338 29.98 16.81 -30.54
C ILE A 338 30.59 15.39 -30.50
N PRO A 339 31.85 15.25 -30.01
CA PRO A 339 32.76 14.15 -30.34
C PRO A 339 32.48 12.81 -29.66
#